data_AF-A0A4R3X051-F1
#
_entry.id   AF-A0A4R3X051-F1
#
_cell.length_a   1.000
_cell.length_b   1.000
_cell.length_c   1.000
_cell.angle_alpha   90.00
_cell.angle_beta   90.00
_cell.angle_gamma   90.00
#
_symmetry.space_group_name_H-M   'P 1'
#
loop_
_entity.id
_entity.type
_entity.pdbx_description
1 polymer ?
#
loop_
_entity_poly.entity_id
_entity_poly.type
_entity_poly.pdbx_seq_one_letter_code
_entity_poly.pdbx_strand_id
1 'polypeptide(L)'
;MNDIAEVMKLGLLLERKLSERGLVDQNGDLTSPFLPTDIEEKLDGLIENPIELEGILRLANAARRGEALSAPVANATRLMIEEICNALFEPDEFQKITRIH
;
A
#
# COMPACT_ATOMS: atom_id res chain seq x y z
N MET A 1 17.85 0.47 7.79
CA MET A 1 16.79 -0.29 7.11
C MET A 1 16.88 0.01 5.62
N ASN A 2 16.56 -0.96 4.76
CA ASN A 2 16.52 -0.74 3.32
C ASN A 2 15.09 -0.34 2.94
N ASP A 3 14.85 0.95 2.70
CA ASP A 3 13.50 1.47 2.41
C ASP A 3 12.87 0.78 1.20
N ILE A 4 13.66 0.40 0.19
CA ILE A 4 13.15 -0.32 -0.99
C ILE A 4 12.63 -1.71 -0.59
N ALA A 5 13.34 -2.43 0.27
CA ALA A 5 12.91 -3.74 0.75
C ALA A 5 11.62 -3.65 1.59
N GLU A 6 11.50 -2.61 2.41
CA GLU A 6 10.27 -2.35 3.17
C GLU A 6 9.11 -1.95 2.26
N VAL A 7 9.33 -1.10 1.25
CA VAL A 7 8.31 -0.77 0.23
C VAL A 7 7.81 -2.03 -0.46
N MET A 8 8.70 -2.97 -0.83
CA MET A 8 8.29 -4.24 -1.43
C MET A 8 7.43 -5.08 -0.48
N LYS A 9 7.86 -5.22 0.78
CA LYS A 9 7.16 -6.02 1.80
C LYS A 9 5.78 -5.43 2.10
N LEU A 10 5.74 -4.15 2.44
CA LEU A 10 4.52 -3.44 2.82
C LEU A 10 3.57 -3.30 1.64
N GLY A 11 4.09 -3.03 0.44
CA GLY A 11 3.31 -2.98 -0.79
C GLY A 11 2.57 -4.28 -1.06
N LEU A 12 3.24 -5.43 -0.90
CA LEU A 12 2.61 -6.74 -1.05
C LEU A 12 1.50 -6.99 -0.01
N LEU A 13 1.69 -6.51 1.22
CA LEU A 13 0.67 -6.60 2.27
C LEU A 13 -0.56 -5.76 1.93
N LEU A 14 -0.34 -4.53 1.47
CA LEU A 14 -1.41 -3.64 1.04
C LEU A 14 -2.17 -4.24 -0.16
N GLU A 15 -1.46 -4.68 -1.20
CA GLU A 15 -2.04 -5.37 -2.37
C GLU A 15 -2.92 -6.55 -1.92
N ARG A 16 -2.41 -7.39 -1.02
CA ARG A 16 -3.17 -8.53 -0.49
C ARG A 16 -4.45 -8.08 0.21
N LYS A 17 -4.37 -7.11 1.12
CA LYS A 17 -5.55 -6.64 1.88
C LYS A 17 -6.63 -6.07 0.98
N LEU A 18 -6.23 -5.33 -0.05
CA LEU A 18 -7.14 -4.77 -1.04
C LEU A 18 -7.69 -5.86 -1.97
N SER A 19 -6.89 -6.88 -2.33
CA SER A 19 -7.31 -8.01 -3.17
C SER A 19 -8.35 -8.91 -2.48
N GLU A 20 -8.27 -9.07 -1.15
CA GLU A 20 -9.27 -9.78 -0.34
C GLU A 20 -10.67 -9.14 -0.45
N ARG A 21 -10.73 -7.89 -0.91
CA ARG A 21 -11.96 -7.12 -1.16
C ARG A 21 -12.25 -6.89 -2.65
N GLY A 22 -11.46 -7.47 -3.56
CA GLY A 22 -11.62 -7.33 -5.01
C GLY A 22 -11.25 -5.94 -5.56
N LEU A 23 -10.50 -5.13 -4.81
CA LEU A 23 -10.16 -3.76 -5.20
C LEU A 23 -8.94 -3.68 -6.10
N VAL A 24 -8.14 -4.74 -6.14
CA VAL A 24 -6.94 -4.84 -6.98
C VAL A 24 -7.02 -6.10 -7.82
N ASP A 25 -6.54 -6.02 -9.05
CA ASP A 25 -6.44 -7.15 -9.94
C ASP A 25 -5.16 -7.98 -9.70
N GLN A 26 -4.95 -9.00 -10.53
CA GLN A 26 -3.77 -9.87 -10.48
C GLN A 26 -2.44 -9.17 -10.81
N ASN A 27 -2.49 -7.96 -11.37
CA ASN A 27 -1.32 -7.15 -11.71
C ASN A 27 -0.97 -6.15 -10.58
N GLY A 28 -1.83 -6.02 -9.56
CA GLY A 28 -1.69 -5.03 -8.51
C GLY A 28 -2.22 -3.65 -8.92
N ASP A 29 -3.07 -3.58 -9.94
CA ASP A 29 -3.77 -2.36 -10.38
C ASP A 29 -5.19 -2.30 -9.81
N LEU A 30 -5.68 -1.09 -9.50
CA LEU A 30 -7.05 -0.91 -9.00
C LEU A 30 -8.08 -1.34 -10.05
N THR A 31 -9.10 -2.09 -9.62
CA THR A 31 -10.16 -2.60 -10.51
C THR A 31 -11.22 -1.55 -10.83
N SER A 32 -11.27 -0.46 -10.06
CA SER A 32 -12.27 0.59 -10.14
C SER A 32 -11.63 1.95 -9.85
N PRO A 33 -12.07 3.03 -10.53
CA PRO A 33 -11.65 4.40 -10.21
C PRO A 33 -12.31 4.94 -8.94
N PHE A 34 -13.21 4.18 -8.32
CA PHE A 34 -13.89 4.50 -7.07
C PHE A 34 -13.57 3.46 -6.01
N LEU A 35 -13.38 3.91 -4.76
CA LEU A 35 -13.22 3.04 -3.61
C LEU A 35 -14.57 2.83 -2.94
N PRO A 36 -14.81 1.67 -2.29
CA PRO A 36 -15.97 1.50 -1.42
C PRO A 36 -15.97 2.56 -0.31
N THR A 37 -17.14 3.04 0.09
CA THR A 37 -17.27 4.11 1.10
C THR A 37 -16.55 3.79 2.40
N ASP A 38 -16.57 2.54 2.87
CA ASP A 38 -15.89 2.15 4.10
C ASP A 38 -14.35 2.17 3.99
N ILE A 39 -13.82 2.06 2.76
CA ILE A 39 -12.40 2.25 2.48
C ILE A 39 -12.09 3.74 2.33
N GLU A 40 -12.94 4.51 1.64
CA GLU A 40 -12.79 5.97 1.54
C GLU A 40 -12.75 6.63 2.91
N GLU A 41 -13.68 6.27 3.80
CA GLU A 41 -13.72 6.79 5.17
C GLU A 41 -12.47 6.43 5.98
N LYS A 42 -11.91 5.23 5.80
CA LYS A 42 -10.68 4.81 6.48
C LYS A 42 -9.45 5.54 5.97
N LEU A 43 -9.45 5.94 4.70
CA LEU A 43 -8.32 6.60 4.05
C LEU A 43 -8.47 8.12 3.97
N ASP A 44 -9.56 8.67 4.54
CA ASP A 44 -9.79 10.10 4.61
C ASP A 44 -8.65 10.81 5.35
N GLY A 45 -8.12 11.86 4.72
CA GLY A 45 -6.95 12.59 5.20
C GLY A 45 -5.60 11.89 5.00
N LEU A 46 -5.56 10.63 4.54
CA LEU A 46 -4.32 9.95 4.12
C LEU A 46 -4.10 10.03 2.61
N ILE A 47 -5.16 9.92 1.83
CA ILE A 47 -5.15 10.15 0.39
C ILE A 47 -6.30 11.08 0.01
N GLU A 48 -6.10 11.91 -1.00
CA GLU A 48 -7.14 12.83 -1.49
C GLU A 48 -8.11 12.15 -2.45
N ASN A 49 -7.66 11.10 -3.15
CA ASN A 49 -8.43 10.40 -4.17
C ASN A 49 -7.83 9.01 -4.49
N PRO A 50 -8.59 8.12 -5.16
CA PRO A 50 -8.11 6.77 -5.51
C PRO A 50 -6.86 6.72 -6.41
N ILE A 51 -6.57 7.79 -7.16
CA ILE A 51 -5.39 7.84 -8.05
C ILE A 51 -4.10 7.88 -7.22
N GLU A 52 -4.12 8.48 -6.03
CA GLU A 52 -2.96 8.48 -5.13
C GLU A 52 -2.65 7.07 -4.61
N LEU A 53 -3.68 6.30 -4.24
CA LEU A 53 -3.51 4.90 -3.87
C LEU A 53 -2.95 4.08 -5.03
N GLU A 54 -3.46 4.29 -6.25
CA GLU A 54 -2.92 3.66 -7.45
C GLU A 54 -1.43 4.02 -7.66
N GLY A 55 -1.06 5.29 -7.47
CA GLY A 55 0.33 5.74 -7.55
C GLY A 55 1.24 5.03 -6.54
N ILE A 56 0.77 4.84 -5.31
CA ILE A 56 1.49 4.11 -4.26
C ILE A 56 1.67 2.63 -4.65
N LEU A 57 0.62 1.97 -5.12
CA LEU A 57 0.68 0.59 -5.59
C LEU A 57 1.66 0.43 -6.76
N ARG A 58 1.67 1.39 -7.71
CA ARG A 58 2.61 1.41 -8.83
C ARG A 58 4.06 1.56 -8.37
N LEU A 59 4.33 2.39 -7.36
CA LEU A 59 5.69 2.54 -6.79
C LEU A 59 6.13 1.27 -6.07
N ALA A 60 5.24 0.63 -5.31
CA ALA A 60 5.51 -0.68 -4.72
C ALA A 60 5.82 -1.74 -5.78
N ASN A 61 5.02 -1.79 -6.85
CA ASN A 61 5.24 -2.66 -8.00
C ASN A 61 6.59 -2.40 -8.69
N ALA A 62 6.95 -1.14 -8.90
CA ALA A 62 8.24 -0.76 -9.46
C ALA A 62 9.39 -1.28 -8.59
N ALA A 63 9.32 -1.09 -7.28
CA ALA A 63 10.30 -1.64 -6.33
C ALA A 63 10.38 -3.18 -6.42
N ARG A 64 9.24 -3.87 -6.53
CA ARG A 64 9.20 -5.35 -6.68
C ARG A 64 9.83 -5.82 -7.99
N ARG A 65 9.70 -5.05 -9.07
CA ARG A 65 10.32 -5.32 -10.38
C ARG A 65 11.82 -5.00 -10.41
N GLY A 66 12.40 -4.50 -9.32
CA GLY A 66 13.80 -4.09 -9.24
C GLY A 66 14.07 -2.75 -9.93
N GLU A 67 13.03 -1.95 -10.19
CA GLU A 67 13.19 -0.60 -10.70
C GLU A 67 13.78 0.31 -9.61
N ALA A 68 14.61 1.26 -10.03
CA ALA A 68 15.28 2.15 -9.10
C ALA A 68 14.32 3.23 -8.58
N LEU A 69 14.02 3.18 -7.29
CA LEU A 69 13.45 4.31 -6.56
C LEU A 69 14.57 5.16 -5.95
N SER A 70 14.44 6.48 -6.04
CA SER A 70 15.36 7.36 -5.29
C SER A 70 15.11 7.20 -3.79
N ALA A 71 16.13 7.42 -2.95
CA ALA A 71 15.99 7.27 -1.50
C ALA A 71 14.84 8.13 -0.90
N PRO A 72 14.63 9.41 -1.30
CA PRO A 72 13.50 10.19 -0.80
C PRO A 72 12.14 9.59 -1.20
N VAL A 73 12.02 9.09 -2.44
CA VAL A 73 10.80 8.45 -2.92
C VAL A 73 10.55 7.15 -2.16
N ALA A 74 11.55 6.29 -2.00
CA ALA A 74 11.41 5.04 -1.26
C ALA A 74 10.98 5.29 0.19
N ASN A 75 11.57 6.25 0.88
CA ASN A 75 11.17 6.59 2.25
C ASN A 75 9.75 7.16 2.33
N ALA A 76 9.37 8.07 1.42
CA ALA A 76 8.01 8.62 1.39
C ALA A 76 6.97 7.53 1.09
N THR A 77 7.22 6.69 0.07
CA THR A 77 6.36 5.56 -0.26
C THR A 77 6.24 4.58 0.91
N ARG A 78 7.33 4.27 1.61
CA ARG A 78 7.29 3.41 2.80
C ARG A 78 6.33 3.96 3.85
N LEU A 79 6.48 5.23 4.22
CA LEU A 79 5.64 5.88 5.23
C LEU A 79 4.16 5.88 4.83
N MET A 80 3.87 6.23 3.58
CA MET A 80 2.49 6.23 3.07
C MET A 80 1.87 4.82 3.11
N ILE A 81 2.61 3.79 2.71
CA ILE A 81 2.08 2.41 2.77
C ILE A 81 1.87 1.99 4.23
N GLU A 82 2.76 2.36 5.16
CA GLU A 82 2.58 2.08 6.59
C GLU A 82 1.31 2.72 7.14
N GLU A 83 1.05 3.98 6.85
CA GLU A 83 -0.15 4.70 7.30
C GLU A 83 -1.43 4.10 6.71
N ILE A 84 -1.44 3.81 5.40
CA ILE A 84 -2.57 3.16 4.73
C ILE A 84 -2.80 1.77 5.32
N CYS A 85 -1.75 0.97 5.54
CA CYS A 85 -1.91 -0.33 6.17
C CYS A 85 -2.47 -0.21 7.59
N ASN A 86 -1.98 0.74 8.40
CA ASN A 86 -2.51 0.98 9.73
C ASN A 86 -4.00 1.33 9.73
N ALA A 87 -4.48 2.05 8.72
CA ALA A 87 -5.89 2.39 8.57
C ALA A 87 -6.77 1.22 8.10
N LEU A 88 -6.25 0.39 7.19
CA LEU A 88 -7.02 -0.69 6.55
C LEU A 88 -7.05 -2.00 7.33
N PHE A 89 -5.97 -2.31 8.04
CA PHE A 89 -5.87 -3.54 8.84
C PHE A 89 -6.49 -3.35 10.22
N GLU A 90 -6.93 -4.45 10.83
CA GLU A 90 -7.34 -4.40 12.23
C GLU A 90 -6.13 -4.08 13.13
N PRO A 91 -6.30 -3.38 14.28
CA PRO A 91 -5.20 -2.85 15.09
C PRO A 91 -4.12 -3.89 15.48
N ASP A 92 -4.53 -5.14 15.68
CA ASP A 92 -3.64 -6.24 16.05
C ASP A 92 -3.12 -7.05 14.85
N GLU A 93 -3.73 -6.90 13.67
CA GLU A 93 -3.42 -7.68 12.47
C GLU A 93 -2.11 -7.19 11.85
N PHE A 94 -1.99 -5.88 11.62
CA PHE A 94 -0.81 -5.31 10.98
C PHE A 94 0.44 -5.41 11.86
N GLN A 95 0.31 -5.19 13.17
CA GLN A 95 1.42 -5.34 14.10
C GLN A 95 1.92 -6.79 14.18
N LYS A 96 1.03 -7.79 14.13
CA LYS A 96 1.42 -9.21 14.11
C LYS A 96 2.16 -9.54 12.82
N ILE A 97 1.66 -9.07 11.68
CA ILE A 97 2.27 -9.37 10.37
C ILE A 97 3.65 -8.72 10.24
N THR A 98 3.81 -7.49 10.72
CA THR A 98 5.08 -6.74 10.62
C THR A 98 6.13 -7.20 11.63
N ARG A 99 5.75 -7.70 12.83
CA ARG A 99 6.68 -8.18 13.88
C ARG A 99 7.23 -9.59 13.70
N ILE A 100 6.63 -10.43 12.85
CA ILE A 100 7.01 -11.85 12.73
C ILE A 100 8.24 -12.07 11.82
N HIS A 101 8.76 -11.04 11.14
CA HIS A 101 9.91 -11.12 10.21
C HIS A 101 10.84 -9.93 10.39
#